data_AF-A0A0F8W7G0-F1
#
_entry.id   AF-A0A0F8W7G0-F1
#
_cell.length_a   1.000
_cell.length_b   1.000
_cell.length_c   1.000
_cell.angle_alpha   90.00
_cell.angle_beta   90.00
_cell.angle_gamma   90.00
#
_symmetry.space_group_name_H-M   'P 1'
#
loop_
_entity.id
_entity.type
_entity.pdbx_description
1 polymer ?
#
loop_
_entity_poly.entity_id
_entity_poly.type
_entity_poly.pdbx_seq_one_letter_code
_entity_poly.pdbx_strand_id
1 'polypeptide(L)'
;SLPPLPLQSFPSFPGLAARSHSFFPLFLTFLGSSVLVLANPTDQASLTATILSTPPSVAIPNRKSYFSTSATPTTPTTFAITSFSAPPAIARDNEVEFALESPPNSTACEIAAPSGPCHQMVQKTTAAIVTLSSLIAYVTINSILRTVRPSAFIWYDEDRDEESWIASSPSWFDRKACRWLGLCGTAHFRVIGPHFGRRTASPELPDDSRSWQNYWTNETGPSEDSWDATERSLRQIPDYVLEYAPLVHLFSGEQFWPCDIAEHLYHTTPMLNYTPVQSEYDHPSLQDLDELNQWEGGRHVFLTSNDDVEGRPPWIEGEKNVPTPPEDNPEDLWLDRGSEGDESFTEEPTEDRVKWYDTELPLRDGAADGIPAEELGYPTFDQDLIRNELRRRYGGEPIIQGTGGRSEAPAVLLVIDKGNGIVDAFWFYFYSFNLGNAVFNVRFGNHIGDWEHCLVRFHHGKPKALFFSAHSAGEAYSYEAVEKIGRRPVIYSATGTHAMYATPGVHPYILPWGLLHDQTDRGPLWDPLLNSHSYTYDVANDTLRASTLNPASPTEWFYFKGQWGDKFYQLGDRRQYRFAGQYHYVNGPLGPWFKHLNRRKVCQGPDEDPCLIKDYIGE
;
A
#
# COMPACT_ATOMS: atom_id res chain seq x y z
N SER A 1 18.82 11.93 63.84
CA SER A 1 18.85 12.90 64.93
C SER A 1 17.76 13.94 64.67
N LEU A 2 16.70 13.93 65.50
CA LEU A 2 15.54 14.86 65.55
C LEU A 2 14.54 14.79 64.36
N PRO A 3 13.21 15.01 64.59
CA PRO A 3 12.21 13.94 64.75
C PRO A 3 11.01 14.03 63.77
N PRO A 4 10.06 13.06 63.75
CA PRO A 4 8.86 13.13 62.91
C PRO A 4 7.70 13.88 63.60
N LEU A 5 6.93 14.65 62.82
CA LEU A 5 5.70 15.33 63.24
C LEU A 5 4.44 14.60 62.70
N PRO A 6 3.27 14.77 63.34
CA PRO A 6 2.31 13.69 63.54
C PRO A 6 1.11 13.69 62.57
N LEU A 7 0.52 12.50 62.42
CA LEU A 7 -0.82 12.28 61.87
C LEU A 7 -1.87 12.95 62.76
N GLN A 8 -2.69 13.82 62.17
CA GLN A 8 -3.94 14.28 62.74
C GLN A 8 -5.10 13.40 62.25
N SER A 9 -5.82 12.87 63.22
CA SER A 9 -7.08 12.14 63.09
C SER A 9 -8.28 13.03 63.43
N PHE A 10 -9.46 12.50 63.10
CA PHE A 10 -10.83 12.77 63.58
C PHE A 10 -11.75 13.60 62.66
N PRO A 11 -13.09 13.41 62.70
CA PRO A 11 -13.89 12.40 63.42
C PRO A 11 -14.91 11.63 62.54
N SER A 12 -15.27 10.44 63.02
CA SER A 12 -16.46 9.67 62.63
C SER A 12 -17.56 9.84 63.68
N PHE A 13 -18.83 9.93 63.25
CA PHE A 13 -20.10 9.59 63.97
C PHE A 13 -21.30 9.95 63.07
N PRO A 14 -22.54 9.44 63.32
CA PRO A 14 -23.00 8.07 63.48
C PRO A 14 -24.08 7.70 62.43
N GLY A 15 -24.43 6.41 62.39
CA GLY A 15 -25.36 5.84 61.43
C GLY A 15 -26.85 6.18 61.61
N LEU A 16 -27.59 5.89 60.54
CA LEU A 16 -29.01 5.60 60.56
C LEU A 16 -29.23 4.34 59.72
N ALA A 17 -29.46 3.24 60.42
CA ALA A 17 -30.01 2.02 59.86
C ALA A 17 -31.53 2.10 59.95
N ALA A 18 -32.24 1.92 58.84
CA ALA A 18 -33.55 1.26 58.81
C ALA A 18 -33.96 0.89 57.36
N ARG A 19 -33.97 -0.43 57.12
CA ARG A 19 -34.94 -1.23 56.34
C ARG A 19 -35.22 -0.82 54.89
N SER A 20 -34.60 -1.46 53.90
CA SER A 20 -35.06 -2.73 53.27
C SER A 20 -36.52 -2.68 52.78
N HIS A 21 -36.73 -2.61 51.46
CA HIS A 21 -37.62 -3.52 50.72
C HIS A 21 -37.29 -3.45 49.21
N SER A 22 -36.72 -4.57 48.75
CA SER A 22 -36.82 -5.21 47.43
C SER A 22 -37.20 -4.36 46.20
N PHE A 23 -36.26 -4.12 45.28
CA PHE A 23 -36.45 -4.22 43.82
C PHE A 23 -35.07 -4.16 43.10
N PHE A 24 -34.27 -5.21 43.27
CA PHE A 24 -33.09 -5.56 42.48
C PHE A 24 -32.99 -7.09 42.64
N PRO A 25 -33.37 -7.90 41.63
CA PRO A 25 -32.55 -8.04 40.42
C PRO A 25 -33.37 -8.32 39.14
N LEU A 26 -33.24 -7.49 38.10
CA LEU A 26 -33.58 -7.94 36.73
C LEU A 26 -32.80 -7.23 35.61
N PHE A 27 -31.70 -6.54 35.94
CA PHE A 27 -30.91 -5.78 34.96
C PHE A 27 -29.44 -6.23 34.84
N LEU A 28 -29.11 -7.43 35.33
CA LEU A 28 -27.78 -8.03 35.18
C LEU A 28 -27.76 -9.35 34.38
N THR A 29 -28.88 -9.74 33.76
CA THR A 29 -29.00 -11.01 33.02
C THR A 29 -29.13 -10.85 31.50
N PHE A 30 -28.91 -9.66 30.96
CA PHE A 30 -28.92 -9.43 29.50
C PHE A 30 -27.57 -9.02 28.88
N LEU A 31 -26.50 -8.97 29.69
CA LEU A 31 -25.11 -8.80 29.22
C LEU A 31 -24.19 -9.98 29.58
N GLY A 32 -24.76 -11.05 30.16
CA GLY A 32 -24.02 -12.24 30.60
C GLY A 32 -23.98 -13.40 29.59
N SER A 33 -24.67 -13.29 28.45
CA SER A 33 -24.82 -14.41 27.50
C SER A 33 -23.93 -14.33 26.26
N SER A 34 -23.04 -13.33 26.17
CA SER A 34 -22.13 -13.16 25.03
C SER A 34 -20.64 -13.19 25.40
N VAL A 35 -20.28 -13.48 26.65
CA VAL A 35 -18.87 -13.46 27.12
C VAL A 35 -18.48 -14.70 27.93
N LEU A 36 -19.20 -15.82 27.78
CA LEU A 36 -18.80 -17.09 28.40
C LEU A 36 -18.72 -18.26 27.40
N VAL A 37 -17.98 -18.04 26.32
CA VAL A 37 -17.28 -19.10 25.57
C VAL A 37 -15.90 -18.55 25.23
N LEU A 38 -14.93 -18.74 26.13
CA LEU A 38 -13.48 -18.76 25.87
C LEU A 38 -12.74 -18.92 27.21
N ALA A 39 -13.01 -20.03 27.89
CA ALA A 39 -12.18 -20.49 29.01
C ALA A 39 -12.40 -22.00 29.26
N ASN A 40 -11.98 -22.86 28.32
CA ASN A 40 -11.20 -24.06 28.64
C ASN A 40 -10.60 -24.70 27.38
N PRO A 41 -9.44 -25.37 27.48
CA PRO A 41 -8.64 -25.83 26.35
C PRO A 41 -8.98 -27.27 25.97
N THR A 42 -9.26 -27.52 24.69
CA THR A 42 -8.98 -28.73 23.88
C THR A 42 -9.87 -28.70 22.65
N ASP A 43 -9.32 -28.24 21.53
CA ASP A 43 -9.40 -28.83 20.18
C ASP A 43 -9.07 -27.79 19.12
N GLN A 44 -8.04 -28.10 18.33
CA GLN A 44 -7.49 -27.27 17.27
C GLN A 44 -8.40 -27.25 16.05
N ALA A 45 -8.78 -26.06 15.59
CA ALA A 45 -9.08 -25.78 14.19
C ALA A 45 -8.54 -24.37 13.89
N SER A 46 -7.55 -24.30 13.00
CA SER A 46 -6.81 -23.08 12.67
C SER A 46 -7.63 -22.15 11.78
N LEU A 47 -7.93 -20.95 12.29
CA LEU A 47 -8.22 -19.78 11.47
C LEU A 47 -6.96 -18.90 11.49
N THR A 48 -6.12 -19.05 10.47
CA THR A 48 -4.97 -18.20 10.21
C THR A 48 -5.44 -16.84 9.71
N ALA A 49 -5.42 -15.84 10.59
CA ALA A 49 -5.33 -14.45 10.18
C ALA A 49 -3.86 -14.19 9.81
N THR A 50 -3.60 -13.90 8.54
CA THR A 50 -2.27 -13.60 8.01
C THR A 50 -1.76 -12.30 8.62
N ILE A 51 -0.80 -12.43 9.54
CA ILE A 51 -0.02 -11.32 10.11
C ILE A 51 1.19 -11.14 9.19
N LEU A 52 1.23 -10.09 8.37
CA LEU A 52 2.49 -9.63 7.79
C LEU A 52 3.23 -8.82 8.86
N SER A 53 3.97 -9.52 9.71
CA SER A 53 5.07 -8.94 10.46
C SER A 53 6.25 -8.73 9.53
N THR A 54 6.92 -7.58 9.66
CA THR A 54 8.26 -7.33 9.13
C THR A 54 9.19 -8.52 9.39
N PRO A 55 10.05 -8.93 8.42
CA PRO A 55 10.93 -10.06 8.62
C PRO A 55 11.99 -9.73 9.69
N PRO A 56 12.26 -10.62 10.65
CA PRO A 56 13.39 -10.48 11.54
C PRO A 56 14.69 -10.79 10.78
N SER A 57 15.67 -9.90 10.94
CA SER A 57 17.12 -10.10 10.85
C SER A 57 17.60 -11.44 10.28
N VAL A 58 18.11 -11.42 9.04
CA VAL A 58 18.86 -12.56 8.47
C VAL A 58 20.19 -12.69 9.20
N ALA A 59 20.28 -13.70 10.06
CA ALA A 59 21.55 -14.21 10.56
C ALA A 59 22.21 -15.06 9.47
N ILE A 60 23.47 -14.76 9.18
CA ILE A 60 24.36 -15.49 8.27
C ILE A 60 24.51 -16.96 8.72
N PRO A 61 24.25 -17.97 7.87
CA PRO A 61 24.64 -19.34 8.17
C PRO A 61 25.94 -19.71 7.45
N ASN A 62 26.93 -20.06 8.26
CA ASN A 62 28.17 -20.69 7.84
C ASN A 62 27.91 -22.07 7.22
N ARG A 63 28.66 -22.34 6.15
CA ARG A 63 28.83 -23.61 5.45
C ARG A 63 29.19 -24.76 6.43
N LYS A 64 28.48 -25.89 6.36
CA LYS A 64 29.04 -27.25 6.43
C LYS A 64 28.04 -28.35 6.07
N SER A 65 28.61 -29.43 5.59
CA SER A 65 28.10 -30.53 4.78
C SER A 65 27.64 -31.77 5.55
N TYR A 66 26.80 -32.55 4.86
CA TYR A 66 26.73 -34.03 4.77
C TYR A 66 25.57 -34.81 5.47
N PHE A 67 24.99 -35.66 4.60
CA PHE A 67 24.39 -36.99 4.76
C PHE A 67 22.86 -37.17 4.72
N SER A 68 22.51 -37.98 3.71
CA SER A 68 21.24 -38.58 3.30
C SER A 68 20.67 -39.57 4.32
N THR A 69 19.34 -39.68 4.40
CA THR A 69 18.64 -40.99 4.32
C THR A 69 17.13 -40.83 4.12
N SER A 70 16.59 -41.76 3.35
CA SER A 70 15.22 -41.91 2.84
C SER A 70 14.20 -42.44 3.86
N ALA A 71 12.92 -42.07 3.70
CA ALA A 71 11.78 -42.98 3.87
C ALA A 71 10.46 -42.38 3.33
N THR A 72 9.71 -43.17 2.56
CA THR A 72 8.29 -43.03 2.18
C THR A 72 7.52 -44.27 2.70
N PRO A 73 6.19 -44.45 2.46
CA PRO A 73 5.07 -43.69 2.98
C PRO A 73 4.01 -44.61 3.65
N THR A 74 3.02 -44.07 4.37
CA THR A 74 1.77 -44.80 4.70
C THR A 74 0.55 -43.87 4.85
N THR A 75 -0.46 -44.10 4.01
CA THR A 75 -1.92 -43.85 4.20
C THR A 75 -2.59 -45.16 4.70
N PRO A 76 -3.88 -45.25 5.13
CA PRO A 76 -5.07 -44.43 4.77
C PRO A 76 -6.11 -44.15 5.91
N THR A 77 -7.13 -43.31 5.66
CA THR A 77 -8.57 -43.71 5.48
C THR A 77 -9.57 -42.56 5.77
N THR A 78 -10.46 -42.40 4.77
CA THR A 78 -11.72 -41.68 4.53
C THR A 78 -12.75 -41.50 5.67
N PHE A 79 -13.47 -40.37 5.68
CA PHE A 79 -14.95 -40.31 5.84
C PHE A 79 -15.55 -39.09 5.10
N ALA A 80 -16.62 -39.33 4.36
CA ALA A 80 -17.41 -38.36 3.59
C ALA A 80 -18.75 -38.09 4.28
N ILE A 81 -19.26 -36.84 4.26
CA ILE A 81 -20.70 -36.54 4.42
C ILE A 81 -21.11 -35.38 3.49
N THR A 82 -22.29 -35.59 2.94
CA THR A 82 -23.02 -35.03 1.81
C THR A 82 -23.56 -33.59 1.95
N SER A 83 -23.59 -32.92 0.80
CA SER A 83 -24.33 -31.71 0.43
C SER A 83 -25.86 -31.92 0.36
N PHE A 84 -26.64 -30.90 0.74
CA PHE A 84 -28.02 -30.73 0.27
C PHE A 84 -28.27 -29.28 -0.16
N SER A 85 -28.51 -29.12 -1.46
CA SER A 85 -29.10 -27.94 -2.10
C SER A 85 -30.63 -28.01 -2.06
N ALA A 86 -31.33 -26.88 -2.02
CA ALA A 86 -32.73 -26.80 -2.43
C ALA A 86 -33.00 -25.49 -3.23
N PRO A 87 -33.94 -25.53 -4.21
CA PRO A 87 -34.03 -24.57 -5.34
C PRO A 87 -35.21 -23.58 -5.22
N PRO A 88 -35.41 -22.65 -6.19
CA PRO A 88 -36.41 -21.59 -6.12
C PRO A 88 -37.70 -21.81 -6.95
N ALA A 89 -38.70 -20.97 -6.68
CA ALA A 89 -39.69 -20.34 -7.59
C ALA A 89 -41.20 -20.69 -7.48
N ILE A 90 -41.99 -19.64 -7.78
CA ILE A 90 -43.34 -19.55 -8.39
C ILE A 90 -44.52 -19.08 -7.49
N ALA A 91 -45.23 -18.10 -8.04
CA ALA A 91 -46.42 -17.39 -7.57
C ALA A 91 -47.76 -18.03 -8.01
N ARG A 92 -48.87 -17.77 -7.27
CA ARG A 92 -50.22 -17.37 -7.78
C ARG A 92 -51.33 -17.39 -6.69
N ASP A 93 -52.06 -16.28 -6.63
CA ASP A 93 -53.52 -16.00 -6.58
C ASP A 93 -54.56 -16.81 -5.74
N ASN A 94 -55.35 -16.02 -5.00
CA ASN A 94 -56.83 -15.96 -4.85
C ASN A 94 -57.67 -16.92 -3.96
N GLU A 95 -58.32 -16.25 -2.98
CA GLU A 95 -59.77 -16.20 -2.63
C GLU A 95 -60.48 -17.19 -1.67
N VAL A 96 -61.41 -16.56 -0.91
CA VAL A 96 -62.68 -17.01 -0.24
C VAL A 96 -62.67 -17.37 1.27
N GLU A 97 -62.92 -16.33 2.08
CA GLU A 97 -64.05 -16.08 3.02
C GLU A 97 -64.75 -17.23 3.78
N PHE A 98 -64.87 -17.09 5.12
CA PHE A 98 -66.14 -17.30 5.85
C PHE A 98 -66.17 -16.50 7.17
N ALA A 99 -67.26 -15.76 7.37
CA ALA A 99 -67.50 -14.79 8.43
C ALA A 99 -68.09 -15.39 9.72
N LEU A 100 -67.94 -14.69 10.85
CA LEU A 100 -69.02 -14.59 11.84
C LEU A 100 -68.98 -13.25 12.61
N GLU A 101 -70.13 -12.58 12.51
CA GLU A 101 -70.72 -11.36 13.06
C GLU A 101 -70.21 -10.70 14.37
N SER A 102 -70.27 -9.36 14.34
CA SER A 102 -70.14 -8.35 15.41
C SER A 102 -71.51 -8.08 16.11
N PRO A 103 -71.62 -7.23 17.17
CA PRO A 103 -71.83 -5.77 16.97
C PRO A 103 -71.39 -4.87 18.21
N PRO A 104 -71.74 -3.58 18.32
CA PRO A 104 -71.31 -2.45 17.48
C PRO A 104 -70.85 -1.18 18.27
N ASN A 105 -70.36 -0.20 17.51
CA ASN A 105 -70.58 1.26 17.61
C ASN A 105 -69.40 2.25 17.82
N SER A 106 -69.46 3.22 16.89
CA SER A 106 -69.04 4.63 16.86
C SER A 106 -67.60 4.99 16.45
N THR A 107 -67.50 5.25 15.15
CA THR A 107 -66.69 6.28 14.48
C THR A 107 -66.73 7.66 15.15
N ALA A 108 -65.58 8.35 15.24
CA ALA A 108 -65.41 9.76 14.81
C ALA A 108 -63.93 10.21 14.86
N CYS A 109 -63.46 10.65 13.68
CA CYS A 109 -62.35 11.52 13.28
C CYS A 109 -61.39 12.17 14.31
N GLU A 110 -60.10 12.05 13.93
CA GLU A 110 -59.05 13.09 13.86
C GLU A 110 -58.77 14.00 15.05
N ILE A 111 -57.51 13.96 15.53
CA ILE A 111 -56.58 15.10 15.44
C ILE A 111 -55.15 14.54 15.58
N ALA A 112 -54.30 14.86 14.60
CA ALA A 112 -52.86 14.70 14.68
C ALA A 112 -52.32 15.45 15.92
N ALA A 113 -51.83 14.73 16.91
CA ALA A 113 -51.11 15.33 18.03
C ALA A 113 -49.62 15.47 17.67
N PRO A 114 -49.02 16.66 17.83
CA PRO A 114 -47.60 16.84 17.56
C PRO A 114 -46.80 15.98 18.54
N SER A 115 -45.74 15.33 18.07
CA SER A 115 -44.81 14.59 18.91
C SER A 115 -44.34 15.47 20.07
N GLY A 116 -44.87 15.21 21.27
CA GLY A 116 -44.64 16.07 22.42
C GLY A 116 -43.15 16.06 22.83
N PRO A 117 -42.64 17.19 23.37
CA PRO A 117 -41.23 17.33 23.76
C PRO A 117 -40.74 16.24 24.73
N CYS A 118 -41.64 15.64 25.52
CA CYS A 118 -41.33 14.56 26.46
C CYS A 118 -40.92 13.24 25.77
N HIS A 119 -41.55 12.86 24.65
CA HIS A 119 -41.20 11.63 23.93
C HIS A 119 -39.85 11.76 23.20
N GLN A 120 -39.57 12.94 22.65
CA GLN A 120 -38.25 13.28 22.12
C GLN A 120 -37.18 13.33 23.22
N MET A 121 -37.49 13.82 24.43
CA MET A 121 -36.54 13.82 25.55
C MET A 121 -36.19 12.41 26.03
N VAL A 122 -37.15 11.49 26.11
CA VAL A 122 -36.90 10.09 26.52
C VAL A 122 -36.04 9.35 25.48
N GLN A 123 -36.30 9.55 24.18
CA GLN A 123 -35.47 9.00 23.11
C GLN A 123 -34.04 9.56 23.12
N LYS A 124 -33.88 10.89 23.29
CA LYS A 124 -32.57 11.54 23.42
C LYS A 124 -31.81 11.06 24.66
N THR A 125 -32.49 10.85 25.78
CA THR A 125 -31.88 10.37 27.04
C THR A 125 -31.45 8.91 26.91
N THR A 126 -32.27 8.06 26.29
CA THR A 126 -31.92 6.65 26.03
C THR A 126 -30.73 6.55 25.07
N ALA A 127 -30.73 7.33 23.99
CA ALA A 127 -29.60 7.41 23.07
C ALA A 127 -28.32 7.88 23.78
N ALA A 128 -28.41 8.90 24.65
CA ALA A 128 -27.27 9.39 25.43
C ALA A 128 -26.73 8.36 26.43
N ILE A 129 -27.61 7.58 27.08
CA ILE A 129 -27.19 6.51 28.00
C ILE A 129 -26.50 5.39 27.23
N VAL A 130 -27.03 4.99 26.08
CA VAL A 130 -26.43 3.93 25.24
C VAL A 130 -25.07 4.38 24.71
N THR A 131 -24.94 5.61 24.21
CA THR A 131 -23.65 6.12 23.73
C THR A 131 -22.63 6.26 24.86
N LEU A 132 -23.03 6.79 26.01
CA LEU A 132 -22.14 6.95 27.16
C LEU A 132 -21.70 5.59 27.73
N SER A 133 -22.62 4.64 27.88
CA SER A 133 -22.30 3.28 28.35
C SER A 133 -21.39 2.54 27.38
N SER A 134 -21.62 2.69 26.06
CA SER A 134 -20.74 2.12 25.03
C SER A 134 -19.34 2.74 25.06
N LEU A 135 -19.24 4.07 25.24
CA LEU A 135 -17.96 4.76 25.37
C LEU A 135 -17.21 4.35 26.64
N ILE A 136 -17.90 4.24 27.78
CA ILE A 136 -17.31 3.78 29.04
C ILE A 136 -16.82 2.33 28.89
N ALA A 137 -17.63 1.45 28.29
CA ALA A 137 -17.23 0.07 28.03
C ALA A 137 -15.99 0.01 27.14
N TYR A 138 -15.98 0.76 26.03
CA TYR A 138 -14.84 0.87 25.13
C TYR A 138 -13.57 1.33 25.86
N VAL A 139 -13.63 2.45 26.60
CA VAL A 139 -12.49 3.00 27.36
C VAL A 139 -11.99 1.99 28.39
N THR A 140 -12.90 1.31 29.09
CA THR A 140 -12.54 0.35 30.15
C THR A 140 -11.87 -0.89 29.55
N ILE A 141 -12.46 -1.46 28.50
CA ILE A 141 -11.92 -2.63 27.80
C ILE A 141 -10.57 -2.28 27.17
N ASN A 142 -10.47 -1.16 26.47
CA ASN A 142 -9.23 -0.72 25.82
C ASN A 142 -8.13 -0.45 26.85
N SER A 143 -8.45 0.16 28.00
CA SER A 143 -7.49 0.37 29.09
C SER A 143 -7.02 -0.94 29.71
N ILE A 144 -7.91 -1.92 29.90
CA ILE A 144 -7.54 -3.25 30.40
C ILE A 144 -6.66 -3.96 29.38
N LEU A 145 -7.05 -3.96 28.10
CA LEU A 145 -6.28 -4.61 27.04
C LEU A 145 -4.88 -4.01 26.88
N ARG A 146 -4.74 -2.69 26.93
CA ARG A 146 -3.41 -2.03 26.91
C ARG A 146 -2.55 -2.38 28.11
N THR A 147 -3.15 -2.66 29.26
CA THR A 147 -2.42 -3.06 30.48
C THR A 147 -2.03 -4.53 30.46
N VAL A 148 -2.92 -5.41 29.98
CA VAL A 148 -2.73 -6.87 30.00
C VAL A 148 -1.96 -7.37 28.77
N ARG A 149 -2.11 -6.71 27.63
CA ARG A 149 -1.44 -7.03 26.35
C ARG A 149 -0.99 -5.75 25.63
N PRO A 150 0.02 -5.04 26.16
CA PRO A 150 0.52 -3.80 25.54
C PRO A 150 1.04 -4.04 24.11
N SER A 151 1.61 -5.21 23.84
CA SER A 151 2.12 -5.58 22.51
C SER A 151 1.04 -5.66 21.42
N ALA A 152 -0.24 -5.80 21.79
CA ALA A 152 -1.34 -5.79 20.81
C ALA A 152 -1.63 -4.40 20.23
N PHE A 153 -0.97 -3.35 20.74
CA PHE A 153 -1.16 -1.96 20.32
C PHE A 153 0.15 -1.31 19.85
N ILE A 154 1.19 -2.11 19.63
CA ILE A 154 2.44 -1.69 18.99
C ILE A 154 2.28 -2.05 17.51
N TRP A 155 2.05 -1.03 16.70
CA TRP A 155 1.96 -1.10 15.25
C TRP A 155 3.32 -0.79 14.61
N TYR A 156 4.08 0.10 15.24
CA TYR A 156 5.42 0.52 14.82
C TYR A 156 6.41 0.39 15.99
N ASP A 157 7.70 0.25 15.68
CA ASP A 157 8.74 0.23 16.71
C ASP A 157 8.75 1.54 17.51
N GLU A 158 8.43 2.65 16.84
CA GLU A 158 8.33 4.00 17.40
C GLU A 158 7.25 4.14 18.46
N ASP A 159 6.19 3.29 18.47
CA ASP A 159 5.16 3.30 19.52
C ASP A 159 5.77 3.08 20.92
N ARG A 160 6.95 2.46 21.00
CA ARG A 160 7.67 2.18 22.25
C ARG A 160 8.35 3.43 22.82
N ASP A 161 8.79 4.35 21.97
CA ASP A 161 9.54 5.54 22.37
C ASP A 161 8.60 6.65 22.91
N GLU A 162 7.30 6.54 22.63
CA GLU A 162 6.30 7.56 22.89
C GLU A 162 5.86 7.68 24.35
N GLU A 163 5.98 6.63 25.16
CA GLU A 163 5.48 6.67 26.55
C GLU A 163 6.09 7.85 27.32
N SER A 164 7.38 8.12 27.04
CA SER A 164 8.14 9.23 27.58
C SER A 164 7.59 10.59 27.10
N TRP A 165 7.30 10.71 25.81
CA TRP A 165 6.75 11.93 25.21
C TRP A 165 5.32 12.21 25.68
N ILE A 166 4.42 11.21 25.63
CA ILE A 166 3.04 11.34 26.10
C ILE A 166 3.07 11.75 27.57
N ALA A 167 3.94 11.18 28.40
CA ALA A 167 4.08 11.59 29.80
C ALA A 167 4.49 13.07 29.96
N SER A 168 5.26 13.61 29.02
CA SER A 168 5.73 15.01 29.03
C SER A 168 4.66 16.03 28.62
N SER A 169 3.60 15.63 27.91
CA SER A 169 2.54 16.54 27.45
C SER A 169 1.91 17.29 28.63
N PRO A 170 1.81 18.64 28.61
CA PRO A 170 1.26 19.41 29.73
C PRO A 170 -0.27 19.21 29.86
N SER A 171 -0.93 18.76 28.79
CA SER A 171 -2.38 18.55 28.75
C SER A 171 -2.77 17.21 29.37
N TRP A 172 -3.52 17.24 30.47
CA TRP A 172 -4.10 16.02 31.04
C TRP A 172 -5.03 15.31 30.06
N PHE A 173 -5.83 16.07 29.28
CA PHE A 173 -6.76 15.50 28.33
C PHE A 173 -6.06 14.79 27.18
N ASP A 174 -5.00 15.37 26.63
CA ASP A 174 -4.20 14.76 25.55
C ASP A 174 -3.55 13.45 26.02
N ARG A 175 -2.96 13.45 27.22
CA ARG A 175 -2.40 12.23 27.85
C ARG A 175 -3.43 11.12 28.04
N LYS A 176 -4.64 11.48 28.47
CA LYS A 176 -5.72 10.51 28.72
C LYS A 176 -6.39 10.06 27.43
N ALA A 177 -6.65 10.95 26.50
CA ALA A 177 -7.23 10.64 25.19
C ALA A 177 -6.29 9.74 24.38
N CYS A 178 -4.97 9.99 24.43
CA CYS A 178 -3.97 9.16 23.78
C CYS A 178 -3.97 7.74 24.36
N ARG A 179 -4.00 7.61 25.69
CA ARG A 179 -4.02 6.30 26.37
C ARG A 179 -5.33 5.53 26.24
N TRP A 180 -6.47 6.20 26.30
CA TRP A 180 -7.78 5.55 26.38
C TRP A 180 -8.46 5.39 25.02
N LEU A 181 -8.23 6.34 24.12
CA LEU A 181 -8.92 6.43 22.84
C LEU A 181 -7.96 6.31 21.65
N GLY A 182 -6.63 6.28 21.88
CA GLY A 182 -5.64 6.28 20.81
C GLY A 182 -5.53 7.62 20.08
N LEU A 183 -5.98 8.71 20.72
CA LEU A 183 -6.00 10.07 20.19
C LEU A 183 -4.85 10.89 20.77
N CYS A 184 -3.78 11.08 20.01
CA CYS A 184 -2.57 11.75 20.50
C CYS A 184 -2.27 12.99 19.65
N GLY A 185 -1.96 14.11 20.30
CA GLY A 185 -1.71 15.36 19.60
C GLY A 185 -2.99 15.93 18.99
N THR A 186 -4.15 15.75 19.63
CA THR A 186 -5.45 16.17 19.08
C THR A 186 -5.55 17.68 18.84
N ALA A 187 -4.73 18.48 19.54
CA ALA A 187 -4.62 19.91 19.30
C ALA A 187 -4.02 20.26 17.92
N HIS A 188 -3.32 19.31 17.30
CA HIS A 188 -2.67 19.44 16.01
C HIS A 188 -3.44 18.76 14.88
N PHE A 189 -4.60 18.14 15.16
CA PHE A 189 -5.43 17.53 14.12
C PHE A 189 -5.87 18.60 13.13
N ARG A 190 -5.54 18.37 11.86
CA ARG A 190 -5.94 19.25 10.76
C ARG A 190 -6.96 18.55 9.90
N VAL A 191 -8.05 19.25 9.69
CA VAL A 191 -9.06 18.85 8.72
C VAL A 191 -8.48 19.05 7.32
N ILE A 192 -8.73 18.12 6.41
CA ILE A 192 -8.24 18.20 5.04
C ILE A 192 -8.79 19.45 4.36
N GLY A 193 -7.89 20.23 3.77
CA GLY A 193 -8.20 21.34 2.89
C GLY A 193 -8.15 20.93 1.42
N PRO A 194 -8.55 21.81 0.50
CA PRO A 194 -8.48 21.56 -0.95
C PRO A 194 -7.03 21.37 -1.43
N HIS A 195 -6.08 21.96 -0.73
CA HIS A 195 -4.65 21.80 -0.96
C HIS A 195 -3.96 21.40 0.33
N PHE A 196 -2.95 20.54 0.21
CA PHE A 196 -2.07 20.24 1.33
C PHE A 196 -1.05 21.36 1.47
N GLY A 197 -0.75 21.76 2.70
CA GLY A 197 0.24 22.80 2.98
C GLY A 197 -0.12 24.17 2.41
N ARG A 198 0.83 25.11 2.49
CA ARG A 198 0.75 26.44 1.90
C ARG A 198 2.10 26.80 1.30
N ARG A 199 2.12 27.15 0.02
CA ARG A 199 3.32 27.65 -0.66
C ARG A 199 3.92 28.80 0.13
N THR A 200 5.08 28.56 0.73
CA THR A 200 5.94 29.61 1.24
C THR A 200 6.76 30.17 0.09
N ALA A 201 6.98 31.49 0.06
CA ALA A 201 7.87 32.07 -0.93
C ALA A 201 9.29 31.54 -0.68
N SER A 202 9.73 30.58 -1.49
CA SER A 202 11.13 30.16 -1.49
C SER A 202 11.98 31.31 -2.01
N PRO A 203 13.14 31.58 -1.39
CA PRO A 203 14.17 32.38 -2.03
C PRO A 203 14.49 31.76 -3.40
N GLU A 204 14.59 32.57 -4.45
CA GLU A 204 15.16 32.12 -5.73
C GLU A 204 16.55 31.53 -5.43
N LEU A 205 16.69 30.22 -5.58
CA LEU A 205 17.97 29.56 -5.42
C LEU A 205 18.89 30.02 -6.56
N PRO A 206 20.18 30.27 -6.29
CA PRO A 206 21.16 30.60 -7.33
C PRO A 206 21.20 29.52 -8.43
N ASP A 207 21.61 29.92 -9.64
CA ASP A 207 21.78 29.08 -10.85
C ASP A 207 22.68 27.82 -10.65
N ASP A 208 23.41 27.75 -9.53
CA ASP A 208 24.14 26.56 -9.06
C ASP A 208 23.22 25.38 -8.66
N SER A 209 21.90 25.60 -8.60
CA SER A 209 20.87 24.58 -8.33
C SER A 209 20.73 23.52 -9.42
N ARG A 210 21.54 23.58 -10.49
CA ARG A 210 21.64 22.52 -11.50
C ARG A 210 22.89 21.63 -11.38
N SER A 211 23.61 21.72 -10.27
CA SER A 211 24.78 20.88 -10.01
C SER A 211 24.43 19.40 -9.82
N TRP A 212 23.25 19.11 -9.26
CA TRP A 212 22.80 17.74 -8.98
C TRP A 212 22.46 16.93 -10.24
N GLN A 213 22.14 17.54 -11.38
CA GLN A 213 21.89 16.82 -12.63
C GLN A 213 23.12 16.00 -13.07
N ASN A 214 24.32 16.49 -12.73
CA ASN A 214 25.57 15.79 -13.01
C ASN A 214 25.74 14.53 -12.15
N TYR A 215 24.94 14.32 -11.10
CA TYR A 215 25.03 13.13 -10.25
C TYR A 215 24.62 11.86 -11.00
N TRP A 216 23.84 11.99 -12.07
CA TRP A 216 23.49 10.88 -12.96
C TRP A 216 24.61 10.47 -13.92
N THR A 217 25.70 11.23 -13.98
CA THR A 217 26.86 10.94 -14.82
C THR A 217 28.08 10.65 -13.97
N ASN A 218 28.52 9.40 -13.97
CA ASN A 218 29.78 9.00 -13.39
C ASN A 218 30.91 9.20 -14.41
N GLU A 219 31.58 10.36 -14.36
CA GLU A 219 32.74 10.67 -15.22
C GLU A 219 33.95 9.75 -14.97
N THR A 220 34.01 9.11 -13.80
CA THR A 220 35.09 8.20 -13.41
C THR A 220 34.80 6.73 -13.71
N GLY A 221 33.59 6.43 -14.20
CA GLY A 221 33.17 5.10 -14.59
C GLY A 221 33.95 4.56 -15.79
N PRO A 222 34.02 3.23 -15.96
CA PRO A 222 34.62 2.63 -17.15
C PRO A 222 33.90 3.13 -18.41
N SER A 223 34.65 3.80 -19.29
CA SER A 223 34.17 4.16 -20.64
C SER A 223 33.62 2.91 -21.34
N GLU A 224 32.58 3.08 -22.16
CA GLU A 224 32.00 2.01 -22.99
C GLU A 224 33.08 1.27 -23.81
N ASP A 225 34.16 1.96 -24.18
CA ASP A 225 35.31 1.40 -24.91
C ASP A 225 36.12 0.35 -24.13
N SER A 226 35.92 0.28 -22.82
CA SER A 226 36.62 -0.67 -21.93
C SER A 226 35.92 -2.02 -21.81
N TRP A 227 34.67 -2.14 -22.24
CA TRP A 227 33.87 -3.36 -22.11
C TRP A 227 34.20 -4.36 -23.21
N ASP A 228 34.42 -5.61 -22.83
CA ASP A 228 34.49 -6.70 -23.81
C ASP A 228 33.09 -7.03 -24.37
N ALA A 229 33.04 -7.87 -25.41
CA ALA A 229 31.79 -8.25 -26.04
C ALA A 229 30.81 -8.97 -25.09
N THR A 230 31.33 -9.67 -24.08
CA THR A 230 30.51 -10.39 -23.10
C THR A 230 29.84 -9.40 -22.16
N GLU A 231 30.61 -8.49 -21.56
CA GLU A 231 30.10 -7.47 -20.65
C GLU A 231 29.10 -6.55 -21.35
N ARG A 232 29.35 -6.19 -22.62
CA ARG A 232 28.41 -5.41 -23.43
C ARG A 232 27.09 -6.14 -23.64
N SER A 233 27.12 -7.45 -23.88
CA SER A 233 25.90 -8.27 -24.03
C SER A 233 25.11 -8.37 -22.73
N LEU A 234 25.78 -8.43 -21.57
CA LEU A 234 25.13 -8.46 -20.26
C LEU A 234 24.43 -7.13 -19.92
N ARG A 235 24.89 -6.02 -20.50
CA ARG A 235 24.35 -4.66 -20.28
C ARG A 235 23.27 -4.27 -21.28
N GLN A 236 23.04 -5.08 -22.30
CA GLN A 236 22.09 -4.75 -23.36
C GLN A 236 20.66 -4.94 -22.86
N ILE A 237 19.83 -3.90 -23.03
CA ILE A 237 18.38 -4.01 -22.83
C ILE A 237 17.77 -4.63 -24.08
N PRO A 238 16.98 -5.71 -23.99
CA PRO A 238 16.30 -6.27 -25.15
C PRO A 238 15.27 -5.29 -25.74
N ASP A 239 15.22 -5.17 -27.07
CA ASP A 239 14.36 -4.20 -27.76
C ASP A 239 12.87 -4.35 -27.41
N TYR A 240 12.40 -5.58 -27.21
CA TYR A 240 11.02 -5.84 -26.81
C TYR A 240 10.67 -5.22 -25.45
N VAL A 241 11.63 -5.08 -24.53
CA VAL A 241 11.37 -4.44 -23.23
C VAL A 241 10.98 -2.97 -23.43
N LEU A 242 11.62 -2.29 -24.39
CA LEU A 242 11.33 -0.90 -24.73
C LEU A 242 10.03 -0.80 -25.54
N GLU A 243 9.80 -1.73 -26.47
CA GLU A 243 8.58 -1.76 -27.29
C GLU A 243 7.29 -1.88 -26.45
N TYR A 244 7.35 -2.67 -25.38
CA TYR A 244 6.24 -2.92 -24.45
C TYR A 244 6.32 -2.09 -23.17
N ALA A 245 7.12 -1.03 -23.14
CA ALA A 245 7.26 -0.17 -21.98
C ALA A 245 5.92 0.45 -21.58
N PRO A 246 5.61 0.60 -20.28
CA PRO A 246 4.36 1.17 -19.81
C PRO A 246 4.27 2.66 -20.13
N LEU A 247 3.04 3.15 -20.18
CA LEU A 247 2.66 4.56 -20.14
C LEU A 247 1.90 4.81 -18.85
N VAL A 248 2.07 5.99 -18.24
CA VAL A 248 1.45 6.30 -16.95
C VAL A 248 0.60 7.55 -17.08
N HIS A 249 -0.70 7.44 -16.87
CA HIS A 249 -1.55 8.60 -16.61
C HIS A 249 -1.31 9.06 -15.17
N LEU A 250 -0.80 10.28 -15.03
CA LEU A 250 -0.73 10.98 -13.76
C LEU A 250 -2.09 11.59 -13.43
N PHE A 251 -2.43 11.69 -12.15
CA PHE A 251 -3.70 12.27 -11.75
C PHE A 251 -3.77 13.76 -12.12
N SER A 252 -4.87 14.20 -12.74
CA SER A 252 -4.98 15.57 -13.26
C SER A 252 -4.95 16.65 -12.17
N GLY A 253 -5.38 16.30 -10.95
CA GLY A 253 -5.36 17.17 -9.78
C GLY A 253 -4.16 16.95 -8.85
N GLU A 254 -3.11 16.27 -9.31
CA GLU A 254 -1.94 15.95 -8.47
C GLU A 254 -1.22 17.23 -8.00
N GLN A 255 -0.76 17.20 -6.74
CA GLN A 255 0.05 18.25 -6.14
C GLN A 255 1.53 17.87 -6.08
N PHE A 256 1.84 16.58 -6.00
CA PHE A 256 3.19 16.03 -5.89
C PHE A 256 3.49 15.18 -7.13
N TRP A 257 4.15 15.79 -8.10
CA TRP A 257 4.47 15.18 -9.38
C TRP A 257 5.72 14.30 -9.27
N PRO A 258 6.02 13.42 -10.25
CA PRO A 258 7.24 12.63 -10.27
C PRO A 258 8.47 13.51 -10.05
N CYS A 259 9.48 13.00 -9.35
CA CYS A 259 10.66 13.75 -8.94
C CYS A 259 11.96 13.01 -9.30
N ASP A 260 13.06 13.76 -9.38
CA ASP A 260 14.39 13.20 -9.58
C ASP A 260 15.03 12.84 -8.23
N ILE A 261 15.54 11.62 -8.11
CA ILE A 261 16.25 11.16 -6.91
C ILE A 261 17.53 11.95 -6.64
N ALA A 262 18.23 12.45 -7.67
CA ALA A 262 19.42 13.27 -7.48
C ALA A 262 19.07 14.64 -6.86
N GLU A 263 17.98 15.26 -7.32
CA GLU A 263 17.47 16.50 -6.71
C GLU A 263 16.99 16.24 -5.28
N HIS A 264 16.31 15.12 -5.05
CA HIS A 264 15.89 14.71 -3.71
C HIS A 264 17.08 14.62 -2.76
N LEU A 265 18.17 13.95 -3.15
CA LEU A 265 19.38 13.85 -2.34
C LEU A 265 20.00 15.21 -2.02
N TYR A 266 19.99 16.14 -2.98
CA TYR A 266 20.47 17.51 -2.77
C TYR A 266 19.68 18.27 -1.68
N HIS A 267 18.40 17.93 -1.48
CA HIS A 267 17.55 18.56 -0.47
C HIS A 267 17.38 17.75 0.82
N THR A 268 18.16 16.68 0.99
CA THR A 268 18.14 15.86 2.20
C THR A 268 19.48 15.82 2.92
N THR A 269 19.42 15.57 4.22
CA THR A 269 20.58 15.28 5.07
C THR A 269 20.42 13.87 5.67
N PRO A 270 21.40 12.97 5.48
CA PRO A 270 21.41 11.67 6.14
C PRO A 270 21.41 11.77 7.68
N MET A 271 20.39 11.21 8.31
CA MET A 271 20.23 11.15 9.75
C MET A 271 20.33 9.70 10.25
N LEU A 272 21.10 9.45 11.30
CA LEU A 272 21.02 8.22 12.08
C LEU A 272 19.93 8.44 13.13
N ASN A 273 18.73 7.92 12.84
CA ASN A 273 17.48 8.31 13.50
C ASN A 273 17.20 9.82 13.43
N TYR A 274 17.53 10.58 14.48
CA TYR A 274 17.30 12.02 14.58
C TYR A 274 18.60 12.83 14.70
N THR A 275 19.75 12.18 14.49
CA THR A 275 21.07 12.81 14.60
C THR A 275 21.73 12.86 13.22
N PRO A 276 22.18 14.03 12.75
CA PRO A 276 22.84 14.14 11.45
C PRO A 276 24.16 13.39 11.45
N VAL A 277 24.39 12.62 10.39
CA VAL A 277 25.63 11.84 10.19
C VAL A 277 26.69 12.66 9.47
N GLN A 278 26.25 13.58 8.61
CA GLN A 278 27.10 14.50 7.86
C GLN A 278 26.55 15.92 7.94
N SER A 279 27.31 16.87 7.40
CA SER A 279 26.92 18.29 7.33
C SER A 279 25.77 18.48 6.34
N GLU A 280 24.87 19.41 6.60
CA GLU A 280 23.78 19.79 5.67
C GLU A 280 24.32 20.34 4.33
N TYR A 281 25.55 20.85 4.31
CA TYR A 281 26.24 21.32 3.09
C TYR A 281 26.96 20.21 2.31
N ASP A 282 27.01 19.00 2.86
CA ASP A 282 27.67 17.83 2.27
C ASP A 282 26.58 16.88 1.81
N HIS A 283 26.11 17.08 0.57
CA HIS A 283 24.97 16.33 0.03
C HIS A 283 25.43 14.97 -0.49
N PRO A 284 24.75 13.87 -0.12
CA PRO A 284 25.06 12.58 -0.70
C PRO A 284 24.76 12.60 -2.20
N SER A 285 25.57 11.89 -2.98
CA SER A 285 25.36 11.71 -4.42
C SER A 285 24.82 10.32 -4.71
N LEU A 286 24.49 10.06 -5.98
CA LEU A 286 24.09 8.73 -6.41
C LEU A 286 25.26 7.72 -6.48
N GLN A 287 26.51 8.20 -6.41
CA GLN A 287 27.74 7.40 -6.55
C GLN A 287 28.32 6.93 -5.21
N ASP A 288 27.88 7.50 -4.09
CA ASP A 288 28.42 7.22 -2.75
C ASP A 288 27.32 6.93 -1.72
N LEU A 289 26.05 6.87 -2.14
CA LEU A 289 24.92 6.68 -1.23
C LEU A 289 25.00 5.35 -0.45
N ASP A 290 25.59 4.31 -1.04
CA ASP A 290 25.77 3.02 -0.39
C ASP A 290 26.81 3.06 0.74
N GLU A 291 27.73 4.04 0.75
CA GLU A 291 28.68 4.23 1.84
C GLU A 291 27.98 4.51 3.18
N LEU A 292 26.78 5.11 3.13
CA LEU A 292 25.94 5.32 4.32
C LEU A 292 25.55 4.01 5.01
N ASN A 293 25.63 2.87 4.31
CA ASN A 293 25.40 1.55 4.90
C ASN A 293 26.43 1.17 5.98
N GLN A 294 27.56 1.88 6.08
CA GLN A 294 28.53 1.69 7.15
C GLN A 294 27.93 1.90 8.56
N TRP A 295 26.85 2.68 8.65
CA TRP A 295 26.15 2.96 9.89
C TRP A 295 25.04 1.93 10.14
N GLU A 296 25.34 0.93 10.98
CA GLU A 296 24.40 -0.13 11.38
C GLU A 296 23.76 -0.88 10.20
N GLY A 297 24.51 -1.02 9.10
CA GLY A 297 24.02 -1.68 7.88
C GLY A 297 22.98 -0.86 7.11
N GLY A 298 22.91 0.45 7.33
CA GLY A 298 21.96 1.38 6.69
C GLY A 298 20.57 1.38 7.34
N ARG A 299 20.27 0.41 8.21
CA ARG A 299 18.91 0.17 8.76
C ARG A 299 18.27 1.39 9.44
N HIS A 300 19.09 2.20 10.10
CA HIS A 300 18.65 3.35 10.88
C HIS A 300 19.06 4.69 10.24
N VAL A 301 19.43 4.66 8.96
CA VAL A 301 19.76 5.85 8.18
C VAL A 301 18.52 6.34 7.43
N PHE A 302 18.20 7.62 7.58
CA PHE A 302 17.03 8.28 7.01
C PHE A 302 17.48 9.49 6.20
N LEU A 303 17.10 9.57 4.92
CA LEU A 303 17.33 10.74 4.08
C LEU A 303 16.31 11.83 4.44
N THR A 304 16.63 12.62 5.45
CA THR A 304 15.67 13.56 6.05
C THR A 304 15.65 14.88 5.29
N SER A 305 14.46 15.37 4.95
CA SER A 305 14.24 16.65 4.27
C SER A 305 14.79 17.83 5.08
N ASN A 306 15.53 18.72 4.42
CA ASN A 306 15.97 19.98 5.01
C ASN A 306 14.83 21.02 5.08
N ASP A 307 13.80 20.85 4.25
CA ASP A 307 12.66 21.77 4.12
C ASP A 307 11.39 21.25 4.81
N ASP A 308 10.53 22.18 5.27
CA ASP A 308 9.20 21.83 5.79
C ASP A 308 8.24 21.52 4.63
N VAL A 309 7.81 20.27 4.57
CA VAL A 309 6.89 19.72 3.56
C VAL A 309 5.56 20.47 3.49
N GLU A 310 5.08 21.00 4.63
CA GLU A 310 3.85 21.80 4.67
C GLU A 310 4.03 23.17 3.98
N GLY A 311 5.27 23.61 3.75
CA GLY A 311 5.63 24.80 2.98
C GLY A 311 5.58 24.58 1.46
N ARG A 312 5.45 23.33 1.02
CA ARG A 312 5.44 22.91 -0.40
C ARG A 312 6.64 23.48 -1.19
N PRO A 313 7.88 23.10 -0.85
CA PRO A 313 9.03 23.54 -1.61
C PRO A 313 8.96 22.98 -3.04
N PRO A 314 9.45 23.72 -4.06
CA PRO A 314 9.30 23.33 -5.46
C PRO A 314 9.86 21.94 -5.83
N TRP A 315 10.96 21.51 -5.19
CA TRP A 315 11.58 20.20 -5.42
C TRP A 315 10.74 19.02 -4.88
N ILE A 316 9.88 19.28 -3.89
CA ILE A 316 8.91 18.29 -3.39
C ILE A 316 7.67 18.26 -4.29
N GLU A 317 7.17 19.43 -4.71
CA GLU A 317 5.99 19.50 -5.57
C GLU A 317 6.25 18.91 -6.96
N GLY A 318 7.45 19.13 -7.51
CA GLY A 318 7.82 18.60 -8.82
C GLY A 318 7.03 19.22 -9.98
N GLU A 319 6.43 20.41 -9.84
CA GLU A 319 5.56 21.02 -10.88
C GLU A 319 6.27 21.18 -12.25
N LYS A 320 7.60 21.32 -12.26
CA LYS A 320 8.43 21.31 -13.49
C LYS A 320 8.48 19.96 -14.22
N ASN A 321 8.15 18.88 -13.52
CA ASN A 321 8.19 17.50 -14.01
C ASN A 321 6.83 17.04 -14.58
N VAL A 322 5.84 17.93 -14.69
CA VAL A 322 4.59 17.63 -15.39
C VAL A 322 4.92 17.26 -16.85
N PRO A 323 4.49 16.08 -17.34
CA PRO A 323 4.84 15.64 -18.69
C PRO A 323 4.40 16.63 -19.76
N THR A 324 5.32 17.06 -20.61
CA THR A 324 5.01 17.90 -21.78
C THR A 324 5.00 17.05 -23.05
N PRO A 325 3.96 17.14 -23.89
CA PRO A 325 3.96 16.45 -25.17
C PRO A 325 5.15 16.93 -26.04
N PRO A 326 5.69 16.07 -26.94
CA PRO A 326 6.73 16.48 -27.86
C PRO A 326 6.30 17.70 -28.69
N GLU A 327 7.23 18.65 -28.93
CA GLU A 327 6.95 19.86 -29.72
C GLU A 327 6.70 19.55 -31.22
N ASP A 328 7.05 18.35 -31.68
CA ASP A 328 6.91 17.95 -33.07
C ASP A 328 5.47 17.54 -33.43
N ASN A 329 5.05 18.07 -34.58
CA ASN A 329 3.72 17.96 -35.18
C ASN A 329 3.14 16.53 -35.03
N PRO A 330 1.92 16.36 -34.46
CA PRO A 330 1.34 15.04 -34.14
C PRO A 330 1.10 14.12 -35.34
N GLU A 331 1.40 14.57 -36.57
CA GLU A 331 1.22 13.80 -37.81
C GLU A 331 2.48 13.04 -38.27
N ASP A 332 3.68 13.34 -37.77
CA ASP A 332 4.94 12.82 -38.37
C ASP A 332 5.60 11.62 -37.65
N LEU A 333 5.03 11.10 -36.55
CA LEU A 333 5.69 10.02 -35.77
C LEU A 333 5.09 8.61 -35.87
N TRP A 334 4.00 8.36 -36.60
CA TRP A 334 3.43 7.00 -36.72
C TRP A 334 2.83 6.62 -38.08
N LEU A 335 3.26 7.25 -39.18
CA LEU A 335 2.86 6.85 -40.54
C LEU A 335 3.95 6.05 -41.27
N ASP A 336 4.53 5.00 -40.67
CA ASP A 336 5.09 3.90 -41.49
C ASP A 336 5.36 2.57 -40.72
N ARG A 337 4.39 2.07 -39.96
CA ARG A 337 4.32 0.62 -39.74
C ARG A 337 2.87 0.19 -39.63
N GLY A 338 2.45 -0.54 -40.65
CA GLY A 338 1.06 -0.87 -40.94
C GLY A 338 0.28 -1.38 -39.74
N SER A 339 -0.97 -0.93 -39.69
CA SER A 339 -2.08 -1.69 -39.12
C SER A 339 -2.22 -2.98 -39.93
N GLU A 340 -1.38 -3.97 -39.63
CA GLU A 340 -1.53 -5.34 -40.11
C GLU A 340 -1.64 -6.25 -38.89
N GLY A 341 -2.81 -6.88 -38.76
CA GLY A 341 -3.04 -7.98 -37.84
C GLY A 341 -3.93 -7.61 -36.66
N ASP A 342 -5.24 -7.59 -36.89
CA ASP A 342 -6.21 -8.14 -35.94
C ASP A 342 -5.83 -9.62 -35.76
N GLU A 343 -4.83 -9.90 -34.91
CA GLU A 343 -4.51 -11.27 -34.50
C GLU A 343 -5.69 -11.75 -33.66
N SER A 344 -6.53 -12.59 -34.28
CA SER A 344 -7.64 -13.25 -33.65
C SER A 344 -7.21 -13.86 -32.31
N PHE A 345 -7.92 -13.47 -31.25
CA PHE A 345 -7.85 -14.01 -29.89
C PHE A 345 -7.60 -15.53 -29.89
N THR A 346 -6.36 -15.93 -29.66
CA THR A 346 -6.04 -17.29 -29.28
C THR A 346 -5.84 -17.28 -27.78
N GLU A 347 -6.81 -17.85 -27.05
CA GLU A 347 -6.63 -18.14 -25.64
C GLU A 347 -5.36 -18.98 -25.49
N GLU A 348 -4.42 -18.52 -24.67
CA GLU A 348 -3.26 -19.34 -24.34
C GLU A 348 -3.75 -20.56 -23.57
N PRO A 349 -3.45 -21.79 -24.02
CA PRO A 349 -3.74 -23.00 -23.27
C PRO A 349 -3.15 -22.92 -21.86
N THR A 350 -3.81 -23.54 -20.88
CA THR A 350 -3.30 -23.66 -19.51
C THR A 350 -1.87 -24.24 -19.45
N GLU A 351 -1.50 -25.09 -20.42
CA GLU A 351 -0.16 -25.65 -20.61
C GLU A 351 0.94 -24.60 -20.88
N ASP A 352 0.58 -23.41 -21.39
CA ASP A 352 1.55 -22.34 -21.67
C ASP A 352 1.85 -21.47 -20.44
N ARG A 353 0.88 -21.29 -19.52
CA ARG A 353 1.08 -20.50 -18.29
C ARG A 353 2.08 -21.16 -17.33
N VAL A 354 2.11 -22.50 -17.25
CA VAL A 354 3.07 -23.27 -16.43
C VAL A 354 4.53 -22.90 -16.74
N LYS A 355 4.82 -22.53 -17.99
CA LYS A 355 6.19 -22.27 -18.47
C LYS A 355 6.78 -20.96 -17.94
N TRP A 356 5.94 -20.00 -17.53
CA TRP A 356 6.38 -18.65 -17.16
C TRP A 356 5.77 -18.10 -15.86
N TYR A 357 4.73 -18.76 -15.32
CA TYR A 357 4.03 -18.34 -14.11
C TYR A 357 4.95 -18.30 -12.89
N ASP A 358 5.71 -19.37 -12.68
CA ASP A 358 6.68 -19.52 -11.61
C ASP A 358 8.00 -19.98 -12.22
N THR A 359 9.09 -19.27 -11.92
CA THR A 359 10.42 -19.54 -12.49
C THR A 359 11.00 -20.91 -12.10
N GLU A 360 10.54 -21.53 -11.01
CA GLU A 360 11.01 -22.86 -10.58
C GLU A 360 10.19 -24.02 -11.17
N LEU A 361 8.95 -23.80 -11.58
CA LEU A 361 8.10 -24.87 -12.13
C LEU A 361 8.69 -25.53 -13.40
N PRO A 362 9.24 -24.79 -14.38
CA PRO A 362 9.85 -25.37 -15.58
C PRO A 362 11.07 -26.26 -15.30
N LEU A 363 11.68 -26.17 -14.11
CA LEU A 363 12.85 -26.95 -13.71
C LEU A 363 12.48 -28.32 -13.12
N ARG A 364 11.18 -28.60 -12.91
CA ARG A 364 10.69 -29.87 -12.35
C ARG A 364 10.30 -30.84 -13.46
N ASP A 365 10.96 -32.00 -13.51
CA ASP A 365 10.63 -33.08 -14.45
C ASP A 365 9.15 -33.52 -14.30
N GLY A 366 8.38 -33.47 -15.38
CA GLY A 366 6.97 -33.93 -15.42
C GLY A 366 5.94 -32.94 -14.85
N ALA A 367 6.29 -31.69 -14.58
CA ALA A 367 5.43 -30.72 -13.89
C ALA A 367 4.29 -30.08 -14.73
N ALA A 368 4.24 -30.32 -16.04
CA ALA A 368 3.16 -29.76 -16.88
C ALA A 368 1.82 -30.51 -16.70
N ASP A 369 1.86 -31.78 -16.31
CA ASP A 369 0.68 -32.64 -16.26
C ASP A 369 0.04 -32.61 -14.86
N GLY A 370 -1.13 -31.96 -14.74
CA GLY A 370 -2.01 -32.11 -13.58
C GLY A 370 -1.96 -31.01 -12.51
N ILE A 371 -1.34 -29.85 -12.78
CA ILE A 371 -1.43 -28.67 -11.89
C ILE A 371 -2.84 -28.05 -12.02
N PRO A 372 -3.61 -27.89 -10.93
CA PRO A 372 -4.90 -27.19 -10.95
C PRO A 372 -4.78 -25.74 -11.42
N ALA A 373 -5.81 -25.23 -12.11
CA ALA A 373 -5.81 -23.85 -12.62
C ALA A 373 -5.69 -22.81 -11.50
N GLU A 374 -6.20 -23.10 -10.31
CA GLU A 374 -6.11 -22.25 -9.13
C GLU A 374 -4.65 -22.07 -8.66
N GLU A 375 -3.81 -23.11 -8.81
CA GLU A 375 -2.38 -23.08 -8.46
C GLU A 375 -1.56 -22.28 -9.49
N LEU A 376 -2.08 -22.12 -10.72
CA LEU A 376 -1.56 -21.25 -11.78
C LEU A 376 -2.17 -19.85 -11.75
N GLY A 377 -2.88 -19.50 -10.67
CA GLY A 377 -3.42 -18.16 -10.45
C GLY A 377 -4.64 -17.80 -11.30
N TYR A 378 -5.33 -18.77 -11.90
CA TYR A 378 -6.60 -18.51 -12.59
C TYR A 378 -7.73 -18.26 -11.57
N PRO A 379 -8.66 -17.31 -11.84
CA PRO A 379 -9.80 -17.07 -10.96
C PRO A 379 -10.82 -18.22 -11.02
N THR A 380 -11.43 -18.55 -9.89
CA THR A 380 -12.29 -19.73 -9.65
C THR A 380 -13.74 -19.62 -10.15
N PHE A 381 -14.12 -18.57 -10.88
CA PHE A 381 -15.52 -18.31 -11.27
C PHE A 381 -15.82 -18.61 -12.76
N ASP A 382 -17.10 -18.86 -13.08
CA ASP A 382 -17.61 -19.25 -14.40
C ASP A 382 -17.33 -18.18 -15.47
N GLN A 383 -16.28 -18.40 -16.25
CA GLN A 383 -15.66 -17.39 -17.10
C GLN A 383 -16.49 -17.04 -18.35
N ASP A 384 -17.28 -17.96 -18.89
CA ASP A 384 -17.87 -17.78 -20.22
C ASP A 384 -19.13 -16.89 -20.23
N LEU A 385 -19.87 -16.85 -19.11
CA LEU A 385 -21.06 -16.01 -18.96
C LEU A 385 -20.68 -14.53 -18.75
N ILE A 386 -19.65 -14.27 -17.92
CA ILE A 386 -19.16 -12.93 -17.60
C ILE A 386 -18.40 -12.32 -18.80
N ARG A 387 -17.59 -13.13 -19.49
CA ARG A 387 -16.80 -12.71 -20.66
C ARG A 387 -17.65 -12.21 -21.83
N ASN A 388 -18.80 -12.83 -22.07
CA ASN A 388 -19.75 -12.40 -23.10
C ASN A 388 -20.52 -11.12 -22.70
N GLU A 389 -20.80 -10.95 -21.41
CA GLU A 389 -21.45 -9.76 -20.86
C GLU A 389 -20.48 -8.55 -20.84
N LEU A 390 -19.19 -8.78 -20.59
CA LEU A 390 -18.13 -7.76 -20.60
C LEU A 390 -17.76 -7.31 -22.01
N ARG A 391 -17.64 -8.22 -23.00
CA ARG A 391 -17.48 -7.86 -24.43
C ARG A 391 -18.60 -6.94 -24.93
N ARG A 392 -19.81 -7.08 -24.38
CA ARG A 392 -20.95 -6.20 -24.68
C ARG A 392 -20.89 -4.83 -24.00
N ARG A 393 -20.15 -4.69 -22.89
CA ARG A 393 -19.98 -3.41 -22.16
C ARG A 393 -18.77 -2.61 -22.61
N TYR A 394 -17.75 -3.25 -23.18
CA TYR A 394 -16.55 -2.58 -23.72
C TYR A 394 -16.71 -2.05 -25.16
N GLY A 395 -17.87 -1.51 -25.48
CA GLY A 395 -17.97 -0.44 -26.48
C GLY A 395 -17.41 0.84 -25.87
N GLY A 396 -16.10 0.89 -25.64
CA GLY A 396 -15.42 2.05 -25.06
C GLY A 396 -15.55 3.29 -25.95
N GLU A 397 -15.56 4.47 -25.32
CA GLU A 397 -15.45 5.74 -26.03
C GLU A 397 -14.15 5.82 -26.84
N PRO A 398 -14.13 6.57 -27.97
CA PRO A 398 -12.97 6.68 -28.83
C PRO A 398 -11.72 7.12 -28.05
N ILE A 399 -10.65 6.33 -28.22
CA ILE A 399 -9.32 6.58 -27.67
C ILE A 399 -8.79 7.90 -28.25
N ILE A 400 -8.46 8.86 -27.39
CA ILE A 400 -7.62 9.98 -27.80
C ILE A 400 -6.22 9.39 -28.03
N GLN A 401 -5.78 9.35 -29.28
CA GLN A 401 -4.40 9.03 -29.63
C GLN A 401 -3.49 10.12 -29.04
N GLY A 402 -2.94 9.86 -27.85
CA GLY A 402 -1.97 10.74 -27.22
C GLY A 402 -0.56 10.16 -27.39
N THR A 403 0.35 10.94 -27.94
CA THR A 403 1.78 10.72 -27.73
C THR A 403 2.07 11.05 -26.25
N GLY A 404 2.65 10.11 -25.50
CA GLY A 404 3.01 10.35 -24.11
C GLY A 404 4.03 11.49 -24.00
N GLY A 405 3.91 12.30 -22.96
CA GLY A 405 4.77 13.46 -22.71
C GLY A 405 6.06 13.09 -21.98
N ARG A 406 7.10 13.89 -22.20
CA ARG A 406 8.38 13.78 -21.48
C ARG A 406 8.27 14.51 -20.14
N SER A 407 8.63 13.82 -19.06
CA SER A 407 8.89 14.44 -17.75
C SER A 407 10.39 14.74 -17.59
N GLU A 408 10.74 15.83 -16.90
CA GLU A 408 12.12 16.07 -16.45
C GLU A 408 12.57 15.08 -15.36
N ALA A 409 11.63 14.48 -14.61
CA ALA A 409 11.94 13.41 -13.67
C ALA A 409 12.22 12.10 -14.43
N PRO A 410 13.34 11.41 -14.16
CA PRO A 410 13.65 10.15 -14.81
C PRO A 410 12.89 8.99 -14.17
N ALA A 411 12.43 8.05 -14.99
CA ALA A 411 12.04 6.72 -14.53
C ALA A 411 13.27 5.80 -14.43
N VAL A 412 13.22 4.76 -13.61
CA VAL A 412 14.30 3.76 -13.55
C VAL A 412 13.81 2.41 -14.08
N LEU A 413 14.50 1.87 -15.08
CA LEU A 413 14.23 0.54 -15.63
C LEU A 413 15.26 -0.46 -15.11
N LEU A 414 14.81 -1.51 -14.41
CA LEU A 414 15.63 -2.67 -14.06
C LEU A 414 15.18 -3.90 -14.86
N VAL A 415 16.07 -4.46 -15.66
CA VAL A 415 15.83 -5.70 -16.42
C VAL A 415 16.55 -6.87 -15.77
N ILE A 416 15.81 -7.93 -15.51
CA ILE A 416 16.30 -9.13 -14.84
C ILE A 416 16.02 -10.34 -15.73
N ASP A 417 17.09 -10.97 -16.21
CA ASP A 417 17.00 -12.27 -16.87
C ASP A 417 16.89 -13.37 -15.80
N LYS A 418 15.75 -14.06 -15.81
CA LYS A 418 15.44 -15.16 -14.88
C LYS A 418 15.83 -16.53 -15.46
N GLY A 419 16.35 -16.57 -16.68
CA GLY A 419 16.59 -17.80 -17.43
C GLY A 419 15.32 -18.39 -18.03
N ASN A 420 15.47 -19.47 -18.79
CA ASN A 420 14.36 -20.18 -19.46
C ASN A 420 13.48 -19.26 -20.35
N GLY A 421 14.07 -18.19 -20.89
CA GLY A 421 13.36 -17.19 -21.69
C GLY A 421 12.46 -16.25 -20.88
N ILE A 422 12.49 -16.31 -19.55
CA ILE A 422 11.73 -15.42 -18.66
C ILE A 422 12.56 -14.18 -18.38
N VAL A 423 12.01 -13.01 -18.67
CA VAL A 423 12.64 -11.72 -18.36
C VAL A 423 11.64 -10.84 -17.64
N ASP A 424 12.05 -10.28 -16.51
CA ASP A 424 11.26 -9.34 -15.73
C ASP A 424 11.80 -7.92 -15.94
N ALA A 425 10.94 -7.00 -16.40
CA ALA A 425 11.26 -5.58 -16.54
C ALA A 425 10.51 -4.76 -15.49
N PHE A 426 11.22 -4.26 -14.50
CA PHE A 426 10.68 -3.40 -13.46
C PHE A 426 10.86 -1.92 -13.86
N TRP A 427 9.77 -1.17 -13.85
CA TRP A 427 9.77 0.27 -14.03
C TRP A 427 9.46 0.94 -12.70
N PHE A 428 10.41 1.70 -12.17
CA PHE A 428 10.27 2.46 -10.93
C PHE A 428 10.02 3.94 -11.19
N TYR A 429 9.14 4.49 -10.38
CA TYR A 429 8.73 5.89 -10.38
C TYR A 429 8.99 6.46 -8.99
N PHE A 430 9.62 7.62 -8.94
CA PHE A 430 9.95 8.28 -7.68
C PHE A 430 9.17 9.57 -7.51
N TYR A 431 8.70 9.82 -6.30
CA TYR A 431 8.10 11.08 -5.89
C TYR A 431 8.80 11.54 -4.62
N SER A 432 9.07 12.83 -4.47
CA SER A 432 9.74 13.33 -3.28
C SER A 432 8.84 13.34 -2.03
N PHE A 433 7.54 13.16 -2.19
CA PHE A 433 6.60 13.13 -1.08
C PHE A 433 5.33 12.36 -1.42
N ASN A 434 4.94 11.43 -0.56
CA ASN A 434 3.65 10.75 -0.59
C ASN A 434 2.65 11.49 0.30
N LEU A 435 1.53 11.91 -0.28
CA LEU A 435 0.40 12.46 0.43
C LEU A 435 -0.58 11.32 0.77
N GLY A 436 -0.37 10.73 1.94
CA GLY A 436 -1.13 9.58 2.43
C GLY A 436 -2.63 9.81 2.56
N ASN A 437 -3.39 8.77 2.88
CA ASN A 437 -4.84 8.78 2.72
C ASN A 437 -5.64 9.41 3.87
N ALA A 438 -6.90 9.67 3.55
CA ALA A 438 -7.84 10.44 4.36
C ALA A 438 -8.90 9.53 5.00
N VAL A 439 -9.06 9.62 6.33
CA VAL A 439 -10.17 8.98 7.05
C VAL A 439 -10.88 10.04 7.90
N PHE A 440 -12.21 10.14 7.79
CA PHE A 440 -13.02 11.17 8.48
C PHE A 440 -12.46 12.60 8.33
N ASN A 441 -12.00 12.93 7.12
CA ASN A 441 -11.43 14.23 6.79
C ASN A 441 -10.12 14.57 7.54
N VAL A 442 -9.39 13.55 8.02
CA VAL A 442 -8.07 13.66 8.65
C VAL A 442 -7.11 12.75 7.89
N ARG A 443 -5.89 13.23 7.64
CA ARG A 443 -4.92 12.54 6.77
C ARG A 443 -3.87 11.77 7.58
N PHE A 444 -3.47 10.60 7.10
CA PHE A 444 -2.49 9.73 7.75
C PHE A 444 -1.53 9.12 6.72
N GLY A 445 -0.34 8.73 7.17
CA GLY A 445 0.63 8.02 6.35
C GLY A 445 1.42 8.90 5.39
N ASN A 446 1.46 10.22 5.58
CA ASN A 446 2.32 11.09 4.78
C ASN A 446 3.79 10.72 5.01
N HIS A 447 4.61 10.78 3.98
CA HIS A 447 6.04 10.53 4.14
C HIS A 447 6.86 11.17 3.03
N ILE A 448 8.11 11.52 3.35
CA ILE A 448 9.08 12.00 2.37
C ILE A 448 9.63 10.81 1.60
N GLY A 449 9.83 11.03 0.30
CA GLY A 449 10.15 10.05 -0.71
C GLY A 449 9.05 9.02 -0.92
N ASP A 450 8.97 8.48 -2.13
CA ASP A 450 7.98 7.48 -2.48
C ASP A 450 8.48 6.68 -3.68
N TRP A 451 8.40 5.35 -3.58
CA TRP A 451 8.86 4.43 -4.61
C TRP A 451 7.71 3.54 -5.06
N GLU A 452 7.18 3.88 -6.22
CA GLU A 452 6.16 3.12 -6.92
C GLU A 452 6.77 2.37 -8.10
N HIS A 453 6.15 1.27 -8.51
CA HIS A 453 6.66 0.49 -9.62
C HIS A 453 5.61 -0.33 -10.34
N CYS A 454 5.93 -0.71 -11.58
CA CYS A 454 5.27 -1.82 -12.23
C CYS A 454 6.29 -2.84 -12.73
N LEU A 455 5.82 -4.06 -12.98
CA LEU A 455 6.58 -5.12 -13.63
C LEU A 455 5.87 -5.54 -14.91
N VAL A 456 6.64 -5.73 -15.98
CA VAL A 456 6.24 -6.49 -17.16
C VAL A 456 7.05 -7.77 -17.23
N ARG A 457 6.40 -8.93 -17.17
CA ARG A 457 7.03 -10.24 -17.35
C ARG A 457 6.92 -10.68 -18.79
N PHE A 458 8.06 -11.06 -19.38
CA PHE A 458 8.19 -11.60 -20.71
C PHE A 458 8.53 -13.08 -20.67
N HIS A 459 8.06 -13.82 -21.68
CA HIS A 459 8.48 -15.18 -21.97
C HIS A 459 8.81 -15.29 -23.46
N HIS A 460 10.07 -15.60 -23.78
CA HIS A 460 10.61 -15.61 -25.14
C HIS A 460 10.31 -14.31 -25.92
N GLY A 461 10.49 -13.16 -25.25
CA GLY A 461 10.29 -11.82 -25.84
C GLY A 461 8.84 -11.36 -25.97
N LYS A 462 7.86 -12.18 -25.57
CA LYS A 462 6.43 -11.80 -25.55
C LYS A 462 5.96 -11.44 -24.15
N PRO A 463 5.28 -10.31 -23.92
CA PRO A 463 4.75 -9.96 -22.60
C PRO A 463 3.63 -10.92 -22.21
N LYS A 464 3.56 -11.30 -20.94
CA LYS A 464 2.60 -12.27 -20.41
C LYS A 464 1.77 -11.74 -19.27
N ALA A 465 2.43 -11.07 -18.33
CA ALA A 465 1.78 -10.56 -17.14
C ALA A 465 2.39 -9.24 -16.70
N LEU A 466 1.57 -8.49 -15.99
CA LEU A 466 1.84 -7.18 -15.44
C LEU A 466 1.62 -7.23 -13.93
N PHE A 467 2.35 -6.44 -13.18
CA PHE A 467 2.07 -6.18 -11.77
C PHE A 467 2.15 -4.68 -11.51
N PHE A 468 1.16 -4.13 -10.81
CA PHE A 468 1.08 -2.73 -10.44
C PHE A 468 1.16 -2.61 -8.92
N SER A 469 2.14 -1.86 -8.40
CA SER A 469 2.27 -1.66 -6.95
C SER A 469 1.17 -0.77 -6.41
N ALA A 470 0.64 -1.14 -5.25
CA ALA A 470 -0.29 -0.32 -4.50
C ALA A 470 -0.01 -0.48 -3.01
N HIS A 471 0.44 0.60 -2.39
CA HIS A 471 0.82 0.64 -0.97
C HIS A 471 1.87 -0.44 -0.64
N SER A 472 1.60 -1.32 0.33
CA SER A 472 2.51 -2.42 0.71
C SER A 472 2.42 -3.66 -0.19
N ALA A 473 1.54 -3.67 -1.20
CA ALA A 473 1.28 -4.81 -2.06
C ALA A 473 1.03 -4.35 -3.51
N GLY A 474 0.00 -4.86 -4.15
CA GLY A 474 -0.34 -4.56 -5.53
C GLY A 474 -1.18 -5.67 -6.15
N GLU A 475 -1.47 -5.53 -7.44
CA GLU A 475 -2.28 -6.48 -8.18
C GLU A 475 -1.58 -6.91 -9.48
N ALA A 476 -1.78 -8.18 -9.85
CA ALA A 476 -1.26 -8.74 -11.09
C ALA A 476 -2.35 -8.92 -12.13
N TYR A 477 -2.01 -8.64 -13.38
CA TYR A 477 -2.90 -8.69 -14.53
C TYR A 477 -2.25 -9.47 -15.65
N SER A 478 -3.04 -10.17 -16.46
CA SER A 478 -2.54 -10.64 -17.75
C SER A 478 -2.22 -9.43 -18.63
N TYR A 479 -1.20 -9.56 -19.48
CA TYR A 479 -0.83 -8.46 -20.38
C TYR A 479 -2.00 -8.04 -21.27
N GLU A 480 -2.84 -8.99 -21.70
CA GLU A 480 -4.00 -8.72 -22.55
C GLU A 480 -5.13 -7.98 -21.83
N ALA A 481 -5.28 -8.16 -20.52
CA ALA A 481 -6.37 -7.58 -19.73
C ALA A 481 -6.35 -6.05 -19.68
N VAL A 482 -5.16 -5.43 -19.74
CA VAL A 482 -5.02 -3.99 -19.46
C VAL A 482 -5.27 -3.10 -20.68
N GLU A 483 -5.59 -1.83 -20.46
CA GLU A 483 -5.64 -0.85 -21.55
C GLU A 483 -4.24 -0.65 -22.18
N LYS A 484 -4.21 -0.41 -23.50
CA LYS A 484 -2.96 -0.24 -24.27
C LYS A 484 -3.08 0.92 -25.25
N ILE A 485 -2.01 1.69 -25.43
CA ILE A 485 -1.82 2.63 -26.55
C ILE A 485 -0.75 2.03 -27.46
N GLY A 486 -1.13 1.64 -28.68
CA GLY A 486 -0.27 0.79 -29.52
C GLY A 486 0.02 -0.54 -28.82
N ARG A 487 1.30 -0.86 -28.61
CA ARG A 487 1.76 -2.05 -27.87
C ARG A 487 2.09 -1.76 -26.40
N ARG A 488 1.82 -0.56 -25.89
CA ARG A 488 2.28 -0.13 -24.58
C ARG A 488 1.14 -0.15 -23.56
N PRO A 489 1.29 -0.86 -22.43
CA PRO A 489 0.25 -0.91 -21.40
C PRO A 489 0.09 0.46 -20.73
N VAL A 490 -1.15 0.82 -20.42
CA VAL A 490 -1.50 2.09 -19.75
C VAL A 490 -1.79 1.81 -18.28
N ILE A 491 -1.14 2.59 -17.42
CA ILE A 491 -1.21 2.52 -15.96
C ILE A 491 -1.72 3.86 -15.44
N TYR A 492 -2.45 3.85 -14.32
CA TYR A 492 -3.02 5.04 -13.72
C TYR A 492 -2.46 5.27 -12.32
N SER A 493 -1.82 6.42 -12.10
CA SER A 493 -1.30 6.83 -10.80
C SER A 493 -2.39 7.45 -9.94
N ALA A 494 -2.52 6.98 -8.70
CA ALA A 494 -3.44 7.54 -7.74
C ALA A 494 -2.96 8.90 -7.23
N THR A 495 -3.93 9.73 -6.81
CA THR A 495 -3.63 11.04 -6.23
C THR A 495 -3.00 10.92 -4.85
N GLY A 496 -1.83 11.52 -4.67
CA GLY A 496 -1.11 11.63 -3.40
C GLY A 496 -0.45 10.35 -2.92
N THR A 497 -1.15 9.21 -2.95
CA THR A 497 -0.59 7.90 -2.58
C THR A 497 0.26 7.28 -3.67
N HIS A 498 0.10 7.75 -4.91
CA HIS A 498 0.78 7.25 -6.12
C HIS A 498 0.66 5.75 -6.37
N ALA A 499 -0.26 5.05 -5.71
CA ALA A 499 -0.54 3.67 -6.03
C ALA A 499 -0.95 3.52 -7.51
N MET A 500 -0.49 2.44 -8.14
CA MET A 500 -0.63 2.17 -9.56
C MET A 500 -1.83 1.25 -9.82
N TYR A 501 -2.72 1.67 -10.72
CA TYR A 501 -3.95 0.93 -11.05
C TYR A 501 -4.14 0.71 -12.55
N ALA A 502 -4.94 -0.31 -12.88
CA ALA A 502 -5.25 -0.68 -14.26
C ALA A 502 -6.37 0.16 -14.91
N THR A 503 -7.17 0.88 -14.10
CA THR A 503 -8.28 1.72 -14.57
C THR A 503 -8.32 3.08 -13.89
N PRO A 504 -8.90 4.09 -14.55
CA PRO A 504 -9.25 5.34 -13.89
C PRO A 504 -10.47 5.12 -12.97
N GLY A 505 -10.64 5.98 -11.97
CA GLY A 505 -11.76 5.96 -11.04
C GLY A 505 -11.34 5.79 -9.59
N VAL A 506 -12.30 5.35 -8.76
CA VAL A 506 -12.14 5.18 -7.32
C VAL A 506 -11.81 3.73 -7.01
N HIS A 507 -10.73 3.52 -6.25
CA HIS A 507 -10.21 2.19 -5.89
C HIS A 507 -10.29 2.01 -4.38
N PRO A 508 -11.35 1.38 -3.85
CA PRO A 508 -11.49 1.17 -2.41
C PRO A 508 -10.51 0.09 -1.92
N TYR A 509 -9.80 0.35 -0.82
CA TYR A 509 -8.92 -0.65 -0.21
C TYR A 509 -9.00 -0.56 1.33
N ILE A 510 -9.12 -1.73 1.96
CA ILE A 510 -9.11 -1.98 3.43
C ILE A 510 -10.00 -1.04 4.28
N LEU A 511 -11.25 -1.46 4.51
CA LEU A 511 -12.11 -1.33 5.70
C LEU A 511 -13.58 -1.52 5.25
N PRO A 512 -14.49 -2.09 6.08
CA PRO A 512 -15.91 -2.13 5.74
C PRO A 512 -16.41 -0.73 5.37
N TRP A 513 -17.25 -0.62 4.34
CA TRP A 513 -17.85 0.64 3.84
C TRP A 513 -16.98 1.56 2.98
N GLY A 514 -15.79 1.15 2.50
CA GLY A 514 -15.00 1.94 1.54
C GLY A 514 -14.44 3.24 2.13
N LEU A 515 -14.15 3.23 3.44
CA LEU A 515 -13.65 4.38 4.20
C LEU A 515 -12.27 4.87 3.74
N LEU A 516 -11.50 4.01 3.08
CA LEU A 516 -10.23 4.31 2.43
C LEU A 516 -10.36 3.95 0.96
N HIS A 517 -9.98 4.90 0.10
CA HIS A 517 -9.95 4.72 -1.34
C HIS A 517 -8.88 5.60 -1.95
N ASP A 518 -8.31 5.10 -3.03
CA ASP A 518 -7.52 5.91 -3.95
C ASP A 518 -8.39 6.44 -5.08
N GLN A 519 -7.92 7.49 -5.73
CA GLN A 519 -8.56 8.06 -6.91
C GLN A 519 -7.54 8.25 -8.02
N THR A 520 -7.93 7.82 -9.22
CA THR A 520 -7.14 7.88 -10.45
C THR A 520 -7.97 8.50 -11.57
N ASP A 521 -7.32 9.10 -12.57
CA ASP A 521 -8.00 9.65 -13.74
C ASP A 521 -7.09 9.66 -14.99
N ARG A 522 -7.61 10.18 -16.10
CA ARG A 522 -6.88 10.37 -17.37
C ARG A 522 -6.19 11.73 -17.43
N GLY A 523 -5.43 12.10 -16.40
CA GLY A 523 -4.62 13.32 -16.41
C GLY A 523 -3.43 13.23 -17.37
N PRO A 524 -2.37 14.02 -17.17
CA PRO A 524 -1.22 14.05 -18.07
C PRO A 524 -0.64 12.65 -18.32
N LEU A 525 -0.48 12.29 -19.59
CA LEU A 525 0.12 11.02 -20.01
C LEU A 525 1.65 11.15 -19.98
N TRP A 526 2.30 10.42 -19.09
CA TRP A 526 3.75 10.34 -18.99
C TRP A 526 4.28 9.16 -19.81
N ASP A 527 5.33 9.43 -20.58
CA ASP A 527 6.15 8.41 -21.23
C ASP A 527 7.51 8.22 -20.51
N PRO A 528 7.67 7.15 -19.73
CA PRO A 528 8.93 6.79 -19.09
C PRO A 528 10.11 6.59 -20.05
N LEU A 529 9.88 6.24 -21.33
CA LEU A 529 10.98 6.02 -22.28
C LEU A 529 11.69 7.31 -22.67
N LEU A 530 10.98 8.45 -22.65
CA LEU A 530 11.55 9.74 -23.06
C LEU A 530 12.56 10.29 -22.04
N ASN A 531 12.58 9.74 -20.83
CA ASN A 531 13.56 10.07 -19.80
C ASN A 531 13.67 8.90 -18.79
N SER A 532 14.61 7.99 -19.02
CA SER A 532 14.88 6.88 -18.09
C SER A 532 16.34 6.52 -17.97
N HIS A 533 16.70 6.01 -16.79
CA HIS A 533 17.96 5.34 -16.53
C HIS A 533 17.72 3.84 -16.46
N SER A 534 18.36 3.10 -17.36
CA SER A 534 18.15 1.67 -17.51
C SER A 534 19.35 0.85 -17.03
N TYR A 535 19.05 -0.27 -16.41
CA TYR A 535 20.03 -1.17 -15.80
C TYR A 535 19.66 -2.62 -16.06
N THR A 536 20.67 -3.47 -16.03
CA THR A 536 20.52 -4.92 -15.93
C THR A 536 20.93 -5.34 -14.51
N TYR A 537 20.16 -6.23 -13.90
CA TYR A 537 20.44 -6.68 -12.54
C TYR A 537 20.58 -8.20 -12.51
N ASP A 538 21.79 -8.64 -12.16
CA ASP A 538 22.13 -10.04 -11.95
C ASP A 538 21.93 -10.36 -10.47
N VAL A 539 20.80 -11.02 -10.19
CA VAL A 539 20.40 -11.40 -8.84
C VAL A 539 21.39 -12.39 -8.22
N ALA A 540 21.92 -13.33 -9.00
CA ALA A 540 22.76 -14.40 -8.46
C ALA A 540 24.07 -13.86 -7.85
N ASN A 541 24.60 -12.81 -8.45
CA ASN A 541 25.79 -12.12 -7.99
C ASN A 541 25.50 -10.80 -7.26
N ASP A 542 24.23 -10.46 -7.03
CA ASP A 542 23.78 -9.17 -6.49
C ASP A 542 24.48 -7.98 -7.17
N THR A 543 24.49 -7.98 -8.51
CA THR A 543 25.26 -7.03 -9.34
C THR A 543 24.35 -6.27 -10.28
N LEU A 544 24.17 -4.98 -9.99
CA LEU A 544 23.56 -3.98 -10.86
C LEU A 544 24.59 -3.45 -11.86
N ARG A 545 24.17 -3.35 -13.13
CA ARG A 545 24.99 -2.81 -14.22
C ARG A 545 24.21 -1.76 -14.97
N ALA A 546 24.77 -0.56 -15.11
CA ALA A 546 24.30 0.44 -16.05
C ALA A 546 24.21 -0.15 -17.46
N SER A 547 23.11 0.11 -18.16
CA SER A 547 22.90 -0.45 -19.49
C SER A 547 23.75 0.24 -20.56
N THR A 548 23.74 -0.31 -21.77
CA THR A 548 24.34 0.34 -22.95
C THR A 548 23.62 1.62 -23.37
N LEU A 549 22.38 1.86 -22.92
CA LEU A 549 21.64 3.09 -23.22
C LEU A 549 22.08 4.26 -22.34
N ASN A 550 22.50 3.95 -21.10
CA ASN A 550 22.91 4.94 -20.11
C ASN A 550 24.21 4.49 -19.41
N PRO A 551 25.33 4.33 -20.14
CA PRO A 551 26.54 3.67 -19.63
C PRO A 551 27.20 4.39 -18.44
N ALA A 552 27.00 5.71 -18.34
CA ALA A 552 27.55 6.53 -17.27
C ALA A 552 26.69 6.56 -16.00
N SER A 553 25.55 5.88 -15.97
CA SER A 553 24.65 5.96 -14.82
C SER A 553 25.22 5.27 -13.58
N PRO A 554 25.16 5.93 -12.41
CA PRO A 554 25.67 5.38 -11.16
C PRO A 554 24.85 4.18 -10.70
N THR A 555 25.47 3.27 -9.96
CA THR A 555 24.83 2.03 -9.49
C THR A 555 24.73 1.95 -7.97
N GLU A 556 25.48 2.78 -7.27
CA GLU A 556 25.69 2.73 -5.83
C GLU A 556 24.40 3.10 -5.07
N TRP A 557 23.65 4.10 -5.55
CA TRP A 557 22.34 4.48 -5.01
C TRP A 557 21.36 3.31 -4.83
N PHE A 558 21.40 2.30 -5.70
CA PHE A 558 20.51 1.15 -5.64
C PHE A 558 20.76 0.29 -4.40
N TYR A 559 21.99 0.24 -3.91
CA TYR A 559 22.37 -0.56 -2.74
C TYR A 559 22.20 0.18 -1.41
N PHE A 560 21.69 1.40 -1.41
CA PHE A 560 21.37 2.10 -0.17
C PHE A 560 20.27 1.36 0.61
N LYS A 561 20.59 0.96 1.85
CA LYS A 561 19.74 0.12 2.70
C LYS A 561 18.86 0.89 3.67
N GLY A 562 18.99 2.21 3.71
CA GLY A 562 18.21 3.09 4.58
C GLY A 562 16.87 3.50 3.97
N GLN A 563 16.21 4.43 4.64
CA GLN A 563 14.92 4.98 4.25
C GLN A 563 15.12 6.21 3.36
N TRP A 564 14.39 6.24 2.26
CA TRP A 564 14.31 7.35 1.32
C TRP A 564 13.38 8.44 1.83
N GLY A 565 13.63 8.91 3.05
CA GLY A 565 12.84 9.98 3.66
C GLY A 565 13.03 10.06 5.16
N ASP A 566 12.30 11.00 5.76
CA ASP A 566 12.32 11.31 7.17
C ASP A 566 11.96 10.09 8.03
N LYS A 567 12.57 10.02 9.23
CA LYS A 567 12.01 9.20 10.31
C LYS A 567 10.70 9.83 10.79
N PHE A 568 9.79 9.02 11.36
CA PHE A 568 8.62 9.48 12.10
C PHE A 568 8.91 10.77 12.86
N TYR A 569 8.13 11.80 12.59
CA TYR A 569 8.18 12.98 13.42
C TYR A 569 7.82 12.59 14.85
N GLN A 570 8.62 13.06 15.79
CA GLN A 570 8.30 12.91 17.20
C GLN A 570 6.93 13.55 17.44
N LEU A 571 6.09 12.96 18.28
CA LEU A 571 4.75 13.49 18.56
C LEU A 571 4.75 14.95 19.09
N GLY A 572 5.91 15.45 19.56
CA GLY A 572 6.10 16.84 19.99
C GLY A 572 6.22 17.83 18.85
N ASP A 573 6.45 17.35 17.63
CA ASP A 573 6.38 18.16 16.43
C ASP A 573 4.93 18.62 16.22
N ARG A 574 4.73 19.93 16.01
CA ARG A 574 3.43 20.55 15.75
C ARG A 574 2.70 19.99 14.52
N ARG A 575 3.43 19.34 13.63
CA ARG A 575 2.94 18.70 12.41
C ARG A 575 2.43 17.29 12.72
N GLN A 576 2.93 16.63 13.75
CA GLN A 576 2.63 15.24 14.03
C GLN A 576 1.39 15.05 14.92
N TYR A 577 0.58 14.05 14.58
CA TYR A 577 -0.51 13.58 15.42
C TYR A 577 -0.84 12.12 15.11
N ARG A 578 -1.58 11.45 16.01
CA ARG A 578 -1.96 10.03 15.87
C ARG A 578 -3.41 9.78 16.21
N PHE A 579 -4.05 8.93 15.41
CA PHE A 579 -5.41 8.44 15.62
C PHE A 579 -5.45 6.92 15.44
N ALA A 580 -5.89 6.20 16.48
CA ALA A 580 -6.11 4.75 16.42
C ALA A 580 -4.89 3.93 15.92
N GLY A 581 -3.68 4.37 16.24
CA GLY A 581 -2.42 3.74 15.80
C GLY A 581 -1.89 4.24 14.46
N GLN A 582 -2.65 5.08 13.74
CA GLN A 582 -2.24 5.69 12.47
C GLN A 582 -1.68 7.08 12.70
N TYR A 583 -0.49 7.34 12.16
CA TYR A 583 0.22 8.61 12.32
C TYR A 583 0.00 9.53 11.13
N HIS A 584 0.11 10.83 11.37
CA HIS A 584 0.06 11.81 10.30
C HIS A 584 1.26 11.68 9.34
N TYR A 585 2.48 11.64 9.89
CA TYR A 585 3.71 11.34 9.18
C TYR A 585 4.31 10.00 9.62
N VAL A 586 4.78 9.21 8.68
CA VAL A 586 5.46 7.93 8.88
C VAL A 586 6.88 7.96 8.30
N ASN A 587 7.65 6.90 8.51
CA ASN A 587 8.97 6.76 7.91
C ASN A 587 8.89 6.80 6.37
N GLY A 588 9.90 7.40 5.73
CA GLY A 588 10.13 7.22 4.29
C GLY A 588 10.30 5.74 3.91
N PRO A 589 10.14 5.38 2.62
CA PRO A 589 10.15 4.00 2.19
C PRO A 589 11.57 3.47 1.98
N LEU A 590 11.70 2.14 1.94
CA LEU A 590 12.92 1.50 1.47
C LEU A 590 13.03 1.59 -0.07
N GLY A 591 14.25 1.57 -0.56
CA GLY A 591 14.55 1.67 -1.99
C GLY A 591 14.20 0.41 -2.81
N PRO A 592 14.40 0.47 -4.15
CA PRO A 592 14.06 -0.61 -5.08
C PRO A 592 14.66 -1.98 -4.78
N TRP A 593 15.85 -2.05 -4.16
CA TRP A 593 16.50 -3.30 -3.75
C TRP A 593 15.61 -4.19 -2.88
N PHE A 594 14.72 -3.58 -2.08
CA PHE A 594 13.81 -4.31 -1.17
C PHE A 594 12.48 -4.73 -1.81
N LYS A 595 12.26 -4.47 -3.11
CA LYS A 595 10.97 -4.70 -3.78
C LYS A 595 10.81 -6.14 -4.31
N HIS A 596 11.46 -7.10 -3.65
CA HIS A 596 11.41 -8.53 -3.97
C HIS A 596 11.70 -8.82 -5.46
N LEU A 597 12.77 -8.21 -6.00
CA LEU A 597 13.19 -8.37 -7.40
C LEU A 597 13.46 -9.86 -7.77
N ASN A 598 13.80 -10.65 -6.75
CA ASN A 598 13.94 -12.11 -6.71
C ASN A 598 12.72 -12.94 -7.12
N ARG A 599 11.52 -12.36 -7.06
CA ARG A 599 10.27 -13.11 -6.99
C ARG A 599 10.10 -14.15 -8.10
N ARG A 600 9.62 -15.34 -7.73
CA ARG A 600 9.35 -16.44 -8.67
C ARG A 600 8.11 -16.16 -9.50
N LYS A 601 7.09 -15.64 -8.83
CA LYS A 601 5.80 -15.24 -9.42
C LYS A 601 5.77 -13.73 -9.60
N VAL A 602 4.87 -13.22 -10.44
CA VAL A 602 4.77 -11.77 -10.71
C VAL A 602 4.27 -10.95 -9.52
N CYS A 603 3.57 -11.57 -8.57
CA CYS A 603 3.08 -10.90 -7.36
C CYS A 603 4.23 -10.63 -6.37
N GLN A 604 4.18 -9.51 -5.66
CA GLN A 604 5.23 -9.10 -4.71
C GLN A 604 5.29 -9.96 -3.43
N GLY A 605 4.21 -10.65 -3.08
CA GLY A 605 4.11 -11.46 -1.87
C GLY A 605 5.15 -12.60 -1.76
N PRO A 606 5.13 -13.35 -0.65
CA PRO A 606 5.94 -14.55 -0.49
C PRO A 606 5.77 -15.51 -1.66
N ASP A 607 6.86 -16.17 -2.07
CA ASP A 607 6.84 -17.11 -3.21
C ASP A 607 5.88 -18.30 -2.98
N GLU A 608 5.65 -18.68 -1.71
CA GLU A 608 4.73 -19.76 -1.33
C GLU A 608 3.25 -19.35 -1.45
N ASP A 609 2.95 -18.05 -1.45
CA ASP A 609 1.58 -17.56 -1.54
C ASP A 609 1.05 -17.69 -2.98
N PRO A 610 -0.27 -17.91 -3.16
CA PRO A 610 -0.87 -17.93 -4.48
C PRO A 610 -0.79 -16.54 -5.12
N CYS A 611 -0.31 -16.47 -6.37
CA CYS A 611 -0.34 -15.24 -7.14
C CYS A 611 -1.52 -15.27 -8.11
N LEU A 612 -2.56 -14.51 -7.81
CA LEU A 612 -3.74 -14.37 -8.67
C LEU A 612 -3.45 -13.38 -9.80
N ILE A 613 -3.57 -13.84 -11.04
CA ILE A 613 -3.39 -13.00 -12.23
C ILE A 613 -4.77 -12.75 -12.83
N LYS A 614 -5.21 -11.49 -12.82
CA LYS A 614 -6.52 -11.11 -13.36
C LYS A 614 -6.47 -11.09 -14.89
N ASP A 615 -7.32 -11.89 -15.52
CA ASP A 615 -7.43 -11.96 -16.99
C ASP A 615 -8.36 -10.87 -17.58
N TYR A 616 -8.97 -10.05 -16.73
CA TYR A 616 -9.82 -8.92 -17.10
C TYR A 616 -9.73 -7.81 -16.05
N ILE A 617 -10.15 -6.60 -16.42
CA ILE A 617 -10.32 -5.49 -15.47
C ILE A 617 -11.80 -5.37 -15.09
N GLY A 618 -12.10 -5.26 -13.80
CA GLY A 618 -13.45 -5.20 -13.24
C GLY A 618 -13.66 -6.21 -12.11
N GLU A 619 -14.76 -6.04 -11.35
CA GLU A 619 -15.21 -7.03 -10.35
C GLU A 619 -15.83 -8.28 -11.01
#